data_AF-A0A1Y1KX09-F1
#
_entry.id   AF-A0A1Y1KX09-F1
#
_cell.length_a   1.000
_cell.length_b   1.000
_cell.length_c   1.000
_cell.angle_alpha   90.00
_cell.angle_beta   90.00
_cell.angle_gamma   90.00
#
_symmetry.space_group_name_H-M   'P 1'
#
loop_
_entity.id
_entity.type
_entity.pdbx_description
1 polymer ?
#
loop_
_entity_poly.entity_id
_entity_poly.type
_entity_poly.pdbx_seq_one_letter_code
_entity_poly.pdbx_strand_id
1 'polypeptide(L)'
;MWDCFCAHKDVGKSPSDVVNGKTTWISGTVLLEANRRQLKKFLENYGREDIESQRIVFEIFDELDIVGLFRKFRRDLMWECDEHASSVAHPAVAKMIHVLVEKYVNVYEDYEL
;
A
#
# COMPACT_ATOMS: atom_id res chain seq x y z
N MET A 1 3.26 1.03 0.87
CA MET A 1 3.11 -0.27 1.55
C MET A 1 4.44 -0.72 2.12
N TRP A 2 5.41 -1.07 1.27
CA TRP A 2 6.72 -1.56 1.69
C TRP A 2 7.44 -0.68 2.75
N ASP A 3 7.49 0.64 2.56
CA ASP A 3 8.21 1.52 3.50
C ASP A 3 7.59 1.57 4.90
N CYS A 4 6.29 1.28 5.06
CA CYS A 4 5.58 1.36 6.34
C CYS A 4 5.32 0.00 6.99
N PHE A 5 5.25 -1.09 6.21
CA PHE A 5 4.75 -2.39 6.66
C PHE A 5 5.67 -3.58 6.33
N CYS A 6 6.83 -3.35 5.72
CA CYS A 6 7.79 -4.44 5.49
C CYS A 6 8.64 -4.67 6.74
N ALA A 7 8.98 -5.93 7.04
CA ALA A 7 9.90 -6.27 8.10
C ALA A 7 11.30 -5.69 7.79
N HIS A 8 11.60 -4.52 8.35
CA HIS A 8 12.83 -3.75 8.11
C HIS A 8 14.13 -4.49 8.47
N LYS A 9 14.04 -5.65 9.15
CA LYS A 9 15.17 -6.50 9.50
C LYS A 9 16.01 -6.90 8.28
N ASP A 10 15.39 -7.03 7.11
CA ASP A 10 16.08 -7.52 5.91
C ASP A 10 16.60 -6.40 4.99
N VAL A 11 16.29 -5.14 5.30
CA VAL A 11 16.47 -4.01 4.38
C VAL A 11 17.50 -2.98 4.87
N GLY A 12 17.76 -2.92 6.18
CA GLY A 12 18.69 -1.94 6.76
C GLY A 12 18.23 -0.49 6.61
N LYS A 13 16.94 -0.26 6.36
CA LYS A 13 16.32 1.07 6.17
C LYS A 13 15.20 1.27 7.17
N SER A 14 15.18 2.43 7.84
CA SER A 14 14.07 2.85 8.70
C SER A 14 12.87 3.37 7.88
N PRO A 15 11.63 3.12 8.34
CA PRO A 15 10.42 3.70 7.74
C PRO A 15 10.52 5.23 7.74
N SER A 16 10.19 5.86 6.62
CA SER A 16 10.44 7.28 6.36
C SER A 16 9.27 8.02 5.73
N ASP A 17 8.31 7.31 5.12
CA ASP A 17 7.21 7.91 4.38
C ASP A 17 6.28 8.72 5.29
N VAL A 18 5.97 8.20 6.49
CA VAL A 18 5.13 8.87 7.50
C VAL A 18 5.81 10.14 8.01
N VAL A 19 7.08 10.04 8.38
CA VAL A 19 7.86 11.14 8.96
C VAL A 19 8.07 12.27 7.95
N ASN A 20 8.35 11.92 6.69
CA ASN A 20 8.54 12.91 5.62
C ASN A 20 7.22 13.43 5.03
N GLY A 21 6.07 12.94 5.50
CA GLY A 21 4.76 13.36 5.01
C GLY A 21 4.57 13.08 3.52
N LYS A 22 5.16 11.99 3.01
CA LYS A 22 5.15 11.72 1.56
C LYS A 22 3.73 11.42 1.08
N THR A 23 3.43 11.90 -0.12
CA THR A 23 2.21 11.52 -0.84
C THR A 23 2.39 10.11 -1.42
N THR A 24 1.82 9.12 -0.75
CA THR A 24 1.86 7.71 -1.13
C THR A 24 0.45 7.16 -1.33
N TRP A 25 0.36 5.92 -1.82
CA TRP A 25 -0.91 5.21 -1.88
C TRP A 25 -1.61 5.18 -0.51
N ILE A 26 -0.87 4.94 0.59
CA ILE A 26 -1.43 4.88 1.95
C ILE A 26 -2.07 6.22 2.32
N SER A 27 -1.35 7.33 2.16
CA SER A 27 -1.90 8.65 2.50
C SER A 27 -3.12 8.99 1.63
N GLY A 28 -3.10 8.63 0.34
CA GLY A 28 -4.26 8.80 -0.54
C GLY A 28 -5.48 8.00 -0.05
N THR A 29 -5.28 6.74 0.33
CA THR A 29 -6.33 5.88 0.88
C THR A 29 -6.88 6.43 2.19
N VAL A 30 -6.03 6.92 3.11
CA VAL A 30 -6.51 7.56 4.34
C VAL A 30 -7.36 8.80 4.03
N LEU A 31 -6.96 9.64 3.08
CA LEU A 31 -7.74 10.83 2.71
C LEU A 31 -9.11 10.47 2.11
N LEU A 32 -9.26 9.30 1.49
CA LEU A 32 -10.50 8.84 0.88
C LEU A 32 -11.42 8.12 1.89
N GLU A 33 -10.85 7.26 2.74
CA GLU A 33 -11.61 6.32 3.58
C GLU A 33 -11.81 6.83 5.02
N ALA A 34 -10.98 7.78 5.50
CA ALA A 34 -11.07 8.25 6.88
C ALA A 34 -12.35 9.03 7.17
N ASN A 35 -12.96 8.76 8.32
CA ASN A 35 -13.98 9.64 8.85
C ASN A 35 -13.39 10.98 9.33
N ARG A 36 -14.25 11.98 9.60
CA ARG A 36 -13.81 13.34 10.00
C ARG A 36 -12.85 13.36 11.19
N ARG A 37 -13.04 12.46 12.18
CA ARG A 37 -12.19 12.40 13.38
C ARG A 37 -10.82 11.84 13.03
N GLN A 38 -10.77 10.74 12.28
CA GLN A 38 -9.54 10.13 11.80
C GLN A 38 -8.77 11.08 10.90
N LEU A 39 -9.45 11.72 9.94
CA LEU A 39 -8.84 12.67 9.01
C LEU A 39 -8.22 13.87 9.75
N LYS A 40 -8.93 14.44 10.73
CA LYS A 40 -8.39 15.52 11.55
C LYS A 40 -7.09 15.11 12.25
N LYS A 41 -7.11 13.97 12.96
CA LYS A 41 -5.92 13.44 13.64
C LYS A 41 -4.79 13.16 12.65
N PHE A 42 -5.10 12.57 11.50
CA PHE A 42 -4.12 12.28 10.46
C PHE A 42 -3.42 13.56 9.99
N LEU A 43 -4.17 14.61 9.66
CA LEU A 43 -3.61 15.90 9.19
C LEU A 43 -2.77 16.62 10.26
N GLU A 44 -3.10 16.45 11.53
CA GLU A 44 -2.34 17.05 12.64
C GLU A 44 -0.98 16.35 12.88
N ASN A 45 -0.90 15.05 12.60
CA ASN A 45 0.22 14.17 12.98
C ASN A 45 1.06 13.65 11.81
N TYR A 46 0.54 13.60 10.59
CA TYR A 46 1.29 13.11 9.42
C TYR A 46 2.39 14.10 9.01
N GLY A 47 3.59 13.60 8.68
CA GLY A 47 4.75 14.46 8.38
C GLY A 47 5.44 15.05 9.61
N ARG A 48 5.31 14.40 10.76
CA ARG A 48 5.97 14.78 12.01
C ARG A 48 7.00 13.73 12.40
N GLU A 49 8.14 14.19 12.92
CA GLU A 49 9.24 13.33 13.38
C GLU A 49 8.99 12.73 14.76
N ASP A 50 8.14 13.33 15.59
CA ASP A 50 7.93 12.84 16.95
C ASP A 50 7.20 11.50 16.99
N ILE A 51 7.58 10.67 17.97
CA ILE A 51 7.14 9.27 18.08
C ILE A 51 5.63 9.18 18.32
N GLU A 52 5.04 10.12 19.05
CA GLU A 52 3.61 10.10 19.37
C GLU A 52 2.75 10.39 18.13
N SER A 53 3.17 11.36 17.30
CA SER A 53 2.53 11.62 16.01
C SER A 53 2.59 10.40 15.09
N GLN A 54 3.75 9.74 15.02
CA GLN A 54 3.89 8.50 14.25
C GLN A 54 2.94 7.42 14.79
N ARG A 55 2.90 7.22 16.10
CA ARG A 55 2.01 6.24 16.76
C ARG A 55 0.55 6.48 16.39
N ILE A 56 0.07 7.73 16.45
CA ILE A 56 -1.30 8.10 16.07
C ILE A 56 -1.57 7.80 14.60
N VAL A 57 -0.62 8.06 13.71
CA VAL A 57 -0.76 7.74 12.28
C VAL A 57 -0.88 6.24 12.06
N PHE A 58 -0.06 5.42 12.72
CA PHE A 58 -0.12 3.96 12.61
C PHE A 58 -1.41 3.39 13.22
N GLU A 59 -1.93 3.95 14.33
CA GLU A 59 -3.25 3.59 14.85
C GLU A 59 -4.36 3.84 13.81
N ILE A 60 -4.30 4.97 13.09
CA ILE A 60 -5.27 5.26 12.03
C ILE A 60 -5.15 4.25 10.88
N PHE A 61 -3.92 3.82 10.54
CA PHE A 61 -3.73 2.80 9.51
C PHE A 61 -4.33 1.44 9.91
N ASP A 62 -4.19 1.06 11.17
CA ASP A 62 -4.78 -0.15 11.73
C ASP A 62 -6.32 -0.05 11.78
N GLU A 63 -6.86 1.07 12.30
CA GLU A 63 -8.30 1.34 12.34
C GLU A 63 -8.97 1.28 10.96
N LEU A 64 -8.25 1.65 9.90
CA LEU A 64 -8.74 1.63 8.52
C LEU A 64 -8.48 0.31 7.79
N ASP A 65 -7.77 -0.64 8.42
CA ASP A 65 -7.29 -1.87 7.77
C ASP A 65 -6.60 -1.58 6.42
N ILE A 66 -5.60 -0.68 6.44
CA ILE A 66 -4.87 -0.27 5.23
C ILE A 66 -4.27 -1.48 4.49
N VAL A 67 -3.83 -2.50 5.24
CA VAL A 67 -3.31 -3.74 4.66
C VAL A 67 -4.42 -4.51 3.94
N GLY A 68 -5.61 -4.65 4.54
CA GLY A 68 -6.77 -5.26 3.89
C GLY A 68 -7.24 -4.50 2.65
N LEU A 69 -7.30 -3.17 2.73
CA LEU A 69 -7.62 -2.30 1.58
C LEU A 69 -6.63 -2.49 0.43
N PHE A 70 -5.33 -2.56 0.74
CA PHE A 70 -4.31 -2.81 -0.29
C PHE A 70 -4.42 -4.22 -0.89
N ARG A 71 -4.68 -5.24 -0.06
CA ARG A 71 -4.95 -6.60 -0.53
C ARG A 71 -6.15 -6.64 -1.47
N LYS A 72 -7.21 -5.88 -1.18
CA LYS A 72 -8.38 -5.75 -2.07
C LYS A 72 -8.00 -5.07 -3.38
N PHE A 73 -7.41 -3.88 -3.33
CA PHE A 73 -6.94 -3.15 -4.51
C PHE A 73 -6.06 -4.03 -5.41
N ARG A 74 -5.14 -4.79 -4.83
CA ARG A 74 -4.24 -5.69 -5.58
C ARG A 74 -5.00 -6.83 -6.25
N ARG A 75 -5.98 -7.44 -5.57
CA ARG A 75 -6.81 -8.49 -6.20
C ARG A 75 -7.60 -7.93 -7.38
N ASP A 76 -8.17 -6.75 -7.23
CA ASP A 76 -8.94 -6.10 -8.29
C ASP A 76 -8.02 -5.76 -9.49
N LEU A 77 -6.83 -5.21 -9.22
CA LEU A 77 -5.80 -4.97 -10.24
C LEU A 77 -5.36 -6.25 -10.97
N MET A 78 -5.16 -7.36 -10.24
CA MET A 78 -4.81 -8.65 -10.84
C MET A 78 -5.91 -9.15 -11.78
N TRP A 79 -7.18 -9.00 -11.38
CA TRP A 79 -8.32 -9.35 -12.22
C TRP A 79 -8.35 -8.53 -13.51
N GLU A 80 -8.21 -7.20 -13.41
CA GLU A 80 -8.16 -6.30 -14.57
C GLU A 80 -6.98 -6.63 -15.50
N CYS A 81 -5.81 -6.94 -14.93
CA CYS A 81 -4.65 -7.38 -15.72
C CYS A 81 -4.92 -8.68 -16.47
N ASP A 82 -5.59 -9.65 -15.85
CA ASP A 82 -5.92 -10.94 -16.46
C ASP A 82 -6.94 -10.79 -17.60
N GLU A 83 -7.98 -9.98 -17.38
CA GLU A 83 -8.98 -9.65 -18.40
C GLU A 83 -8.32 -8.99 -19.63
N HIS A 84 -7.49 -7.98 -19.41
CA HIS A 84 -6.79 -7.30 -20.50
C HIS A 84 -5.78 -8.20 -21.20
N ALA A 85 -4.99 -8.98 -20.45
CA ALA A 85 -4.02 -9.91 -21.04
C ALA A 85 -4.70 -10.97 -21.90
N SER A 86 -5.89 -11.44 -21.52
CA SER A 86 -6.69 -12.39 -22.28
C SER A 86 -7.20 -11.82 -23.62
N SER A 87 -7.32 -10.50 -23.72
CA SER A 87 -7.70 -9.82 -24.97
C SER A 87 -6.54 -9.63 -25.97
N VAL A 88 -5.31 -9.94 -25.56
CA VAL A 88 -4.12 -9.75 -26.40
C VAL A 88 -4.06 -10.81 -27.50
N ALA A 89 -4.09 -10.36 -28.76
CA ALA A 89 -4.17 -11.24 -29.94
C ALA A 89 -3.01 -12.23 -30.08
N HIS A 90 -1.79 -11.86 -29.64
CA HIS A 90 -0.62 -12.72 -29.77
C HIS A 90 -0.41 -13.56 -28.50
N PRO A 91 -0.55 -14.90 -28.54
CA PRO A 91 -0.55 -15.74 -27.35
C PRO A 91 0.77 -15.70 -26.56
N ALA A 92 1.91 -15.55 -27.23
CA ALA A 92 3.19 -15.41 -26.54
C ALA A 92 3.31 -14.07 -25.78
N VAL A 93 2.67 -13.00 -26.28
CA VAL A 93 2.68 -11.69 -25.62
C VAL A 93 1.74 -11.73 -24.40
N ALA A 94 0.55 -12.31 -24.56
CA ALA A 94 -0.36 -12.55 -23.44
C ALA A 94 0.33 -13.34 -22.32
N LYS A 95 1.00 -14.46 -22.65
CA LYS A 95 1.78 -15.25 -21.69
C LYS A 95 2.90 -14.44 -21.03
N MET A 96 3.62 -13.61 -21.77
CA MET A 96 4.66 -12.75 -21.21
C MET A 96 4.08 -11.76 -20.20
N ILE A 97 2.93 -11.16 -20.49
CA ILE A 97 2.23 -10.24 -19.58
C ILE A 97 1.84 -10.97 -18.30
N HIS A 98 1.21 -12.16 -18.38
CA HIS A 98 0.85 -12.92 -17.18
C HIS A 98 2.07 -13.23 -16.30
N VAL A 99 3.21 -13.58 -16.89
CA VAL A 99 4.45 -13.81 -16.12
C VAL A 99 4.93 -12.55 -15.41
N LEU A 100 4.85 -11.39 -16.06
CA LEU A 100 5.24 -10.11 -15.45
C LEU A 100 4.28 -9.72 -14.32
N VAL A 101 2.98 -9.88 -14.53
CA VAL A 101 1.95 -9.61 -13.52
C VAL A 101 2.15 -10.50 -12.30
N GLU A 102 2.37 -11.79 -12.50
CA GLU A 102 2.62 -12.72 -11.39
C GLU A 102 3.90 -12.35 -10.63
N LYS A 103 4.96 -11.97 -11.34
CA LYS A 103 6.26 -11.67 -10.71
C LYS A 103 6.31 -10.33 -9.98
N TYR A 104 5.61 -9.31 -10.47
CA TYR A 104 5.76 -7.93 -9.99
C TYR A 104 4.50 -7.36 -9.32
N VAL A 105 3.34 -7.95 -9.56
CA VAL A 105 2.07 -7.50 -8.97
C VAL A 105 1.58 -8.51 -7.92
N ASN A 106 1.66 -9.81 -8.19
CA ASN A 106 1.33 -10.86 -7.21
C ASN A 106 2.47 -11.14 -6.22
N VAL A 107 3.12 -10.09 -5.71
CA VAL A 107 4.17 -10.26 -4.71
C VAL A 107 3.53 -10.56 -3.35
N TYR A 108 3.83 -11.74 -2.82
CA TYR A 108 3.53 -12.07 -1.43
C TYR A 108 4.52 -11.30 -0.55
N GLU A 109 4.11 -10.13 -0.08
CA GLU A 109 4.81 -9.42 0.98
C GLU A 109 4.06 -9.72 2.29
N ASP A 110 4.77 -10.33 3.23
CA ASP A 110 4.32 -10.46 4.62
C ASP A 110 4.33 -9.05 5.24
N TYR A 111 3.25 -8.32 4.99
CA TYR A 111 3.00 -7.05 5.66
C TYR A 111 2.67 -7.37 7.12
N GLU A 112 3.62 -7.11 8.01
CA GLU A 112 3.40 -7.19 9.46
C GLU A 112 2.71 -5.90 9.93
N LEU A 113 1.78 -6.05 10.89
CA LEU A 113 1.21 -4.96 11.68
C LEU A 113 2.04 -4.78 12.95
#